data_AF-A0A966PW92-F1
#
_entry.id   AF-A0A966PW92-F1
#
_cell.length_a   1.000
_cell.length_b   1.000
_cell.length_c   1.000
_cell.angle_alpha   90.00
_cell.angle_beta   90.00
_cell.angle_gamma   90.00
#
_symmetry.space_group_name_H-M   'P 1'
#
loop_
_entity.id
_entity.type
_entity.pdbx_description
1 polymer ?
#
loop_
_entity_poly.entity_id
_entity_poly.type
_entity_poly.pdbx_seq_one_letter_code
_entity_poly.pdbx_strand_id
1 'polypeptide(L)'
;IITPEGCDVVQAVDKVFITRGFSKRPLLWDMTTGAGSITALPPLSSVTVGHEFPNCSGLMFYANRLVAIGAHNAEQNSNINTLRNYDTASVSNFLDYTQWAALDAFTINNGSNDKIVGIAPWTLNEFLVFMRNSIFYISVGNGRYAISDTLASDAILRTMVSDLGCSAKRTIVQANGGVVFLSDNGVYFLQPSQVGSNESTRLMSVADPLSAPIDDVIQRINKNYSSRSVATYWNNRYYLAVPLDSSVDNNAILVFSLLHFH
;
A
#
# COMPACT_ATOMS: atom_id res chain seq x y z
N ILE A 1 -13.13 4.94 -15.73
CA ILE A 1 -12.06 4.21 -15.01
C ILE A 1 -12.81 3.41 -13.96
N ILE A 2 -12.85 2.08 -14.08
CA ILE A 2 -13.60 1.21 -13.15
C ILE A 2 -12.57 0.31 -12.46
N THR A 3 -11.80 0.91 -11.58
CA THR A 3 -11.10 0.16 -10.53
C THR A 3 -12.00 0.26 -9.30
N PRO A 4 -12.26 -0.85 -8.57
CA PRO A 4 -13.04 -0.82 -7.34
C PRO A 4 -12.53 0.20 -6.30
N GLU A 5 -11.27 0.63 -6.41
CA GLU A 5 -10.58 1.52 -5.46
C GLU A 5 -10.27 2.92 -6.00
N GLY A 6 -10.73 3.25 -7.22
CA GLY A 6 -10.48 4.55 -7.85
C GLY A 6 -9.06 4.71 -8.39
N CYS A 7 -8.67 5.97 -8.62
CA CYS A 7 -7.31 6.37 -9.00
C CYS A 7 -6.61 7.01 -7.80
N ASP A 8 -5.32 6.76 -7.68
CA ASP A 8 -4.43 7.48 -6.78
C ASP A 8 -3.74 8.62 -7.55
N VAL A 9 -3.52 9.71 -6.83
CA VAL A 9 -2.73 10.84 -7.29
C VAL A 9 -1.60 11.02 -6.29
N VAL A 10 -0.36 10.88 -6.76
CA VAL A 10 0.83 10.95 -5.91
C VAL A 10 1.80 11.95 -6.51
N GLN A 11 2.25 12.89 -5.69
CA GLN A 11 3.33 13.79 -6.05
C GLN A 11 4.67 13.23 -5.58
N ALA A 12 5.65 13.16 -6.48
CA ALA A 12 7.04 12.94 -6.18
C ALA A 12 7.85 14.11 -6.73
N VAL A 13 8.24 15.02 -5.83
CA VAL A 13 9.00 16.24 -6.14
C VAL A 13 8.28 17.11 -7.19
N ASP A 14 8.81 17.16 -8.41
CA ASP A 14 8.40 17.95 -9.57
C ASP A 14 7.37 17.23 -10.46
N LYS A 15 7.01 15.99 -10.11
CA LYS A 15 6.17 15.12 -10.93
C LYS A 15 4.94 14.66 -10.16
N VAL A 16 3.78 14.68 -10.82
CA VAL A 16 2.54 14.08 -10.31
C VAL A 16 2.19 12.86 -11.13
N PHE A 17 2.00 11.73 -10.46
CA PHE A 17 1.64 10.46 -11.05
C PHE A 17 0.16 10.16 -10.75
N ILE A 18 -0.58 9.74 -11.77
CA ILE A 18 -1.99 9.39 -11.65
C ILE A 18 -2.19 7.95 -12.11
N THR A 19 -2.62 7.09 -11.20
CA THR A 19 -2.86 5.68 -11.51
C THR A 19 -4.12 5.49 -12.34
N ARG A 20 -4.14 4.49 -13.22
CA ARG A 20 -5.28 4.21 -14.12
C ARG A 20 -5.70 2.73 -14.10
N GLY A 21 -5.36 2.02 -13.03
CA GLY A 21 -5.61 0.58 -12.89
C GLY A 21 -4.64 -0.26 -13.71
N PHE A 22 -4.97 -1.54 -13.85
CA PHE A 22 -4.04 -2.54 -14.38
C PHE A 22 -3.95 -2.57 -15.92
N SER A 23 -4.98 -2.06 -16.60
CA SER A 23 -5.09 -2.13 -18.06
C SER A 23 -4.60 -0.88 -18.78
N LYS A 24 -4.35 0.23 -18.06
CA LYS A 24 -3.94 1.51 -18.65
C LYS A 24 -2.67 2.03 -17.99
N ARG A 25 -1.74 2.53 -18.80
CA ARG A 25 -0.49 3.17 -18.32
C ARG A 25 -0.79 4.29 -17.33
N PRO A 26 -0.04 4.50 -16.25
CA PRO A 26 -0.21 5.69 -15.41
C PRO A 26 0.04 6.98 -16.20
N LEU A 27 -0.59 8.08 -15.77
CA LEU A 27 -0.31 9.40 -16.30
C LEU A 27 0.79 10.08 -15.49
N LEU A 28 1.63 10.84 -16.16
CA LEU A 28 2.63 11.72 -15.58
C LEU A 28 2.26 13.15 -15.94
N TRP A 29 2.24 14.01 -14.92
CA TRP A 29 2.24 15.45 -15.08
C TRP A 29 3.60 15.97 -14.60
N ASP A 30 4.41 16.42 -15.56
CA ASP A 30 5.73 17.00 -15.29
C ASP A 30 5.58 18.51 -15.08
N MET A 31 5.91 19.00 -13.87
CA MET A 31 5.80 20.41 -13.53
C MET A 31 7.07 21.21 -13.81
N THR A 32 8.13 20.57 -14.31
CA THR A 32 9.45 21.21 -14.54
C THR A 32 9.41 22.29 -15.62
N THR A 33 8.49 22.19 -16.59
CA THR A 33 8.51 23.03 -17.80
C THR A 33 7.50 24.19 -17.78
N GLY A 34 6.89 24.53 -16.65
CA GLY A 34 6.03 25.73 -16.49
C GLY A 34 4.66 25.66 -17.21
N ALA A 35 4.51 24.79 -18.21
CA ALA A 35 3.25 24.38 -18.83
C ALA A 35 3.19 22.85 -18.81
N GLY A 36 3.10 22.28 -17.61
CA GLY A 36 3.18 20.83 -17.45
C GLY A 36 2.10 20.11 -18.25
N SER A 37 2.50 19.31 -19.24
CA SER A 37 1.59 18.47 -20.00
C SER A 37 1.30 17.18 -19.24
N ILE A 38 0.04 16.76 -19.20
CA ILE A 38 -0.35 15.45 -18.69
C ILE A 38 -0.20 14.44 -19.83
N THR A 39 0.76 13.52 -19.71
CA THR A 39 1.03 12.49 -20.72
C THR A 39 0.93 11.10 -20.10
N ALA A 40 0.58 10.10 -20.90
CA ALA A 40 0.70 8.71 -20.45
C ALA A 40 2.16 8.30 -20.48
N LEU A 41 2.63 7.63 -19.42
CA LEU A 41 3.99 7.09 -19.39
C LEU A 41 4.16 6.13 -20.58
N PRO A 42 5.18 6.34 -21.44
CA PRO A 42 5.36 5.50 -22.61
C PRO A 42 5.60 4.04 -22.21
N PRO A 43 5.16 3.08 -23.02
CA PRO A 43 5.72 1.73 -22.96
C PRO A 43 7.17 1.79 -23.43
N LEU A 44 8.08 1.06 -22.78
CA LEU A 44 9.47 1.02 -23.23
C LEU A 44 9.57 0.13 -24.49
N SER A 45 10.13 0.70 -25.56
CA SER A 45 10.37 0.00 -26.82
C SER A 45 11.54 -0.97 -26.67
N SER A 46 11.21 -2.24 -26.39
CA SER A 46 11.90 -3.52 -26.68
C SER A 46 13.42 -3.63 -26.97
N VAL A 47 14.33 -2.73 -26.54
CA VAL A 47 15.77 -2.89 -26.92
C VAL A 47 16.81 -2.57 -25.85
N THR A 48 16.46 -2.09 -24.65
CA THR A 48 17.50 -1.89 -23.62
C THR A 48 16.98 -2.26 -22.25
N VAL A 49 17.79 -3.02 -21.50
CA VAL A 49 17.58 -3.42 -20.10
C VAL A 49 17.21 -2.18 -19.28
N GLY A 50 15.92 -1.96 -19.10
CA GLY A 50 15.32 -0.73 -18.63
C GLY A 50 13.86 -1.01 -18.31
N HIS A 51 13.64 -1.73 -17.22
CA HIS A 51 12.85 -1.25 -16.09
C HIS A 51 11.62 -0.34 -16.37
N GLU A 52 10.46 -0.94 -16.67
CA GLU A 52 9.20 -0.25 -17.02
C GLU A 52 8.32 0.07 -15.78
N PHE A 53 7.76 1.29 -15.73
CA PHE A 53 6.79 1.68 -14.70
C PHE A 53 5.58 0.73 -14.71
N PRO A 54 5.18 0.11 -13.58
CA PRO A 54 4.10 -0.88 -13.54
C PRO A 54 2.70 -0.26 -13.76
N ASN A 55 1.81 -1.01 -14.41
CA ASN A 55 0.39 -0.64 -14.45
C ASN A 55 -0.19 -0.90 -13.08
N CYS A 56 -0.59 0.15 -12.39
CA CYS A 56 -0.95 0.08 -10.97
C CYS A 56 -2.32 0.69 -10.69
N SER A 57 -2.96 0.17 -9.65
CA SER A 57 -4.13 0.78 -9.01
C SER A 57 -3.71 1.63 -7.80
N GLY A 58 -2.70 1.17 -7.06
CA GLY A 58 -2.15 1.86 -5.89
C GLY A 58 -0.76 2.43 -6.14
N LEU A 59 -0.50 3.63 -5.63
CA LEU A 59 0.82 4.26 -5.67
C LEU A 59 1.06 5.03 -4.39
N MET A 60 2.30 5.02 -3.91
CA MET A 60 2.75 5.79 -2.75
C MET A 60 4.14 6.34 -3.01
N PHE A 61 4.42 7.55 -2.52
CA PHE A 61 5.76 8.12 -2.46
C PHE A 61 6.26 8.10 -1.02
N TYR A 62 7.40 7.46 -0.78
CA TYR A 62 8.02 7.40 0.54
C TYR A 62 9.52 7.18 0.40
N ALA A 63 10.32 7.78 1.30
CA ALA A 63 11.78 7.62 1.35
C ALA A 63 12.47 7.75 -0.03
N ASN A 64 12.10 8.79 -0.80
CA ASN A 64 12.63 9.07 -2.15
C ASN A 64 12.40 7.95 -3.17
N ARG A 65 11.32 7.18 -3.01
CA ARG A 65 10.92 6.10 -3.90
C ARG A 65 9.42 6.13 -4.12
N LEU A 66 9.01 5.61 -5.28
CA LEU A 66 7.63 5.21 -5.50
C LEU A 66 7.48 3.72 -5.20
N VAL A 67 6.34 3.37 -4.60
CA VAL A 67 5.92 1.99 -4.38
C VAL A 67 4.57 1.81 -5.03
N ALA A 68 4.47 0.84 -5.94
CA ALA A 68 3.29 0.60 -6.75
C ALA A 68 2.65 -0.75 -6.41
N ILE A 69 1.32 -0.76 -6.34
CA ILE A 69 0.50 -1.97 -6.22
C ILE A 69 -0.15 -2.19 -7.58
N GLY A 70 0.21 -3.27 -8.25
CA GLY A 70 -0.15 -3.41 -9.65
C GLY A 70 0.22 -4.73 -10.30
N ALA A 71 0.03 -4.76 -11.61
CA ALA A 71 0.51 -5.84 -12.45
C ALA A 71 2.04 -5.92 -12.34
N HIS A 72 2.55 -7.15 -12.33
CA HIS A 72 3.98 -7.41 -12.39
C HIS A 72 4.59 -6.68 -13.60
N ASN A 73 5.70 -5.98 -13.40
CA ASN A 73 6.32 -5.14 -14.44
C ASN A 73 6.87 -5.94 -15.63
N ALA A 74 7.17 -7.22 -15.47
CA ALA A 74 7.48 -8.10 -16.62
C ALA A 74 6.25 -8.50 -17.46
N GLU A 75 5.03 -8.33 -16.95
CA GLU A 75 3.77 -8.78 -17.55
C GLU A 75 2.96 -7.60 -18.13
N GLN A 76 3.62 -6.67 -18.84
CA GLN A 76 2.98 -5.43 -19.34
C GLN A 76 2.54 -5.50 -20.81
N ASN A 77 1.63 -4.59 -21.17
CA ASN A 77 1.12 -4.25 -22.51
C ASN A 77 0.36 -5.36 -23.27
N SER A 78 0.87 -6.58 -23.39
CA SER A 78 0.24 -7.66 -24.18
C SER A 78 0.24 -9.04 -23.51
N ASN A 79 1.03 -9.23 -22.46
CA ASN A 79 1.13 -10.50 -21.70
C ASN A 79 0.59 -10.36 -20.27
N ILE A 80 -0.40 -9.49 -20.05
CA ILE A 80 -0.99 -9.24 -18.73
C ILE A 80 -1.70 -10.50 -18.25
N ASN A 81 -1.13 -11.19 -17.26
CA ASN A 81 -1.85 -12.22 -16.54
C ASN A 81 -2.84 -11.54 -15.59
N THR A 82 -4.11 -11.52 -15.98
CA THR A 82 -5.17 -10.88 -15.19
C THR A 82 -5.37 -11.50 -13.81
N LEU A 83 -4.82 -12.70 -13.58
CA LEU A 83 -4.82 -13.38 -12.29
C LEU A 83 -3.75 -12.85 -11.33
N ARG A 84 -2.73 -12.12 -11.82
CA ARG A 84 -1.59 -11.59 -11.05
C ARG A 84 -1.60 -10.07 -10.89
N ASN A 85 -2.71 -9.42 -11.22
CA ASN A 85 -2.80 -7.96 -11.11
C ASN A 85 -2.89 -7.44 -9.66
N TYR A 86 -3.03 -8.35 -8.69
CA TYR A 86 -3.39 -8.02 -7.30
C TYR A 86 -2.40 -8.57 -6.27
N ASP A 87 -1.30 -9.19 -6.72
CA ASP A 87 -0.35 -9.92 -5.88
C ASP A 87 1.04 -9.29 -5.85
N THR A 88 1.28 -8.23 -6.63
CA THR A 88 2.63 -7.68 -6.82
C THR A 88 2.75 -6.25 -6.27
N ALA A 89 3.76 -6.06 -5.42
CA ALA A 89 4.25 -4.76 -4.99
C ALA A 89 5.60 -4.48 -5.66
N SER A 90 5.70 -3.40 -6.44
CA SER A 90 6.96 -2.99 -7.06
C SER A 90 7.53 -1.76 -6.36
N VAL A 91 8.84 -1.55 -6.46
CA VAL A 91 9.54 -0.37 -5.91
C VAL A 91 10.38 0.29 -7.00
N SER A 92 10.38 1.63 -7.06
CA SER A 92 11.23 2.39 -7.98
C SER A 92 12.68 2.41 -7.51
N ASN A 93 13.56 2.80 -8.42
CA ASN A 93 14.92 3.18 -8.05
C ASN A 93 14.93 4.38 -7.08
N PHE A 94 16.02 4.49 -6.31
CA PHE A 94 16.22 5.62 -5.41
C PHE A 94 16.42 6.91 -6.21
N LEU A 95 15.66 7.96 -5.89
CA LEU A 95 15.66 9.27 -6.58
C LEU A 95 15.31 9.23 -8.08
N ASP A 96 14.96 8.07 -8.63
CA ASP A 96 14.42 7.93 -9.98
C ASP A 96 13.05 7.26 -9.93
N TYR A 97 12.04 8.09 -10.18
CA TYR A 97 10.63 7.71 -10.07
C TYR A 97 10.08 7.10 -11.36
N THR A 98 10.87 7.13 -12.45
CA THR A 98 10.47 6.66 -13.77
C THR A 98 11.07 5.31 -14.14
N GLN A 99 12.15 4.92 -13.49
CA GLN A 99 12.85 3.64 -13.71
C GLN A 99 12.53 2.64 -12.58
N TRP A 100 12.13 1.43 -12.97
CA TRP A 100 11.62 0.38 -12.07
C TRP A 100 12.15 -1.02 -12.38
N ALA A 101 12.95 -1.65 -11.51
CA ALA A 101 13.58 -2.92 -11.87
C ALA A 101 12.62 -4.11 -11.94
N ALA A 102 12.83 -5.02 -12.90
CA ALA A 102 12.12 -6.31 -12.94
C ALA A 102 12.35 -7.12 -11.65
N LEU A 103 13.54 -6.97 -11.07
CA LEU A 103 13.90 -7.57 -9.79
C LEU A 103 13.37 -6.78 -8.58
N ASP A 104 12.90 -5.55 -8.76
CA ASP A 104 12.31 -4.72 -7.70
C ASP A 104 10.80 -4.97 -7.54
N ALA A 105 10.32 -6.11 -8.01
CA ALA A 105 8.94 -6.55 -7.89
C ALA A 105 8.83 -7.74 -6.91
N PHE A 106 8.05 -7.55 -5.85
CA PHE A 106 7.76 -8.58 -4.86
C PHE A 106 6.39 -9.17 -5.18
N THR A 107 6.37 -10.44 -5.60
CA THR A 107 5.12 -11.20 -5.73
C THR A 107 4.78 -11.84 -4.38
N ILE A 108 3.56 -11.60 -3.90
CA ILE A 108 3.11 -11.94 -2.56
C ILE A 108 1.94 -12.91 -2.66
N ASN A 109 2.08 -14.09 -2.05
CA ASN A 109 1.00 -15.06 -1.90
C ASN A 109 0.30 -15.47 -3.22
N ASN A 110 1.06 -15.57 -4.32
CA ASN A 110 0.53 -15.93 -5.63
C ASN A 110 -0.13 -17.31 -5.62
N GLY A 111 -1.36 -17.39 -6.14
CA GLY A 111 -2.19 -18.60 -6.16
C GLY A 111 -3.12 -18.76 -4.96
N SER A 112 -3.06 -17.86 -3.97
CA SER A 112 -4.03 -17.79 -2.88
C SER A 112 -5.22 -16.90 -3.24
N ASN A 113 -6.36 -17.07 -2.54
CA ASN A 113 -7.54 -16.19 -2.70
C ASN A 113 -7.41 -14.93 -1.83
N ASP A 114 -6.27 -14.24 -1.98
CA ASP A 114 -5.99 -12.98 -1.29
C ASP A 114 -5.51 -11.93 -2.30
N LYS A 115 -5.72 -10.66 -1.98
CA LYS A 115 -5.35 -9.53 -2.84
C LYS A 115 -4.75 -8.42 -2.01
N ILE A 116 -3.77 -7.73 -2.56
CA ILE A 116 -3.20 -6.53 -1.95
C ILE A 116 -4.28 -5.44 -1.93
N VAL A 117 -4.52 -4.90 -0.74
CA VAL A 117 -5.44 -3.78 -0.49
C VAL A 117 -4.65 -2.48 -0.39
N GLY A 118 -3.53 -2.47 0.32
CA GLY A 118 -2.74 -1.26 0.52
C GLY A 118 -1.34 -1.52 1.00
N ILE A 119 -0.51 -0.48 0.94
CA ILE A 119 0.86 -0.48 1.46
C ILE A 119 0.99 0.71 2.39
N ALA A 120 1.67 0.52 3.52
CA ALA A 120 2.07 1.59 4.42
C ALA A 120 3.59 1.58 4.62
N PRO A 121 4.21 2.75 4.85
CA PRO A 121 5.58 2.77 5.32
C PRO A 121 5.66 2.21 6.74
N TRP A 122 6.75 1.54 7.05
CA TRP A 122 7.01 1.00 8.39
C TRP A 122 8.15 1.75 9.08
N THR A 123 9.35 1.19 9.11
CA THR A 123 10.56 1.87 9.60
C THR A 123 11.64 1.80 8.53
N LEU A 124 12.51 2.82 8.44
CA LEU A 124 13.63 2.82 7.47
C LEU A 124 13.15 2.55 6.02
N ASN A 125 13.74 1.53 5.37
CA ASN A 125 13.46 1.08 4.00
C ASN A 125 12.47 -0.08 3.96
N GLU A 126 11.53 -0.11 4.90
CA GLU A 126 10.63 -1.22 5.11
C GLU A 126 9.17 -0.79 4.91
N PHE A 127 8.38 -1.70 4.37
CA PHE A 127 6.98 -1.47 4.02
C PHE A 127 6.10 -2.60 4.57
N LEU A 128 4.93 -2.22 5.09
CA LEU A 128 3.86 -3.18 5.35
C LEU A 128 2.98 -3.29 4.12
N VAL A 129 2.68 -4.53 3.74
CA VAL A 129 1.73 -4.83 2.67
C VAL A 129 0.51 -5.48 3.27
N PHE A 130 -0.61 -4.76 3.22
CA PHE A 130 -1.90 -5.22 3.70
C PHE A 130 -2.61 -5.93 2.56
N MET A 131 -2.85 -7.22 2.74
CA MET A 131 -3.78 -7.98 1.90
C MET A 131 -5.17 -8.01 2.56
N ARG A 132 -6.15 -8.65 1.91
CA ARG A 132 -7.53 -8.73 2.42
C ARG A 132 -7.61 -9.55 3.69
N ASN A 133 -6.83 -10.64 3.78
CA ASN A 133 -6.89 -11.61 4.88
C ASN A 133 -5.55 -11.76 5.64
N SER A 134 -4.47 -11.18 5.12
CA SER A 134 -3.13 -11.33 5.68
C SER A 134 -2.32 -10.03 5.58
N ILE A 135 -1.24 -9.93 6.35
CA ILE A 135 -0.31 -8.81 6.34
C ILE A 135 1.10 -9.35 6.14
N PHE A 136 1.77 -8.80 5.14
CA PHE A 136 3.15 -9.07 4.82
C PHE A 136 4.01 -7.85 5.11
N TYR A 137 5.30 -8.10 5.17
CA TYR A 137 6.31 -7.09 5.35
C TYR A 137 7.40 -7.27 4.30
N ILE A 138 7.81 -6.17 3.69
CA ILE A 138 8.85 -6.08 2.68
C ILE A 138 9.97 -5.20 3.19
N SER A 139 11.21 -5.68 3.11
CA SER A 139 12.41 -4.85 3.19
C SER A 139 13.09 -4.84 1.84
N VAL A 140 13.43 -3.64 1.34
CA VAL A 140 14.23 -3.51 0.10
C VAL A 140 15.74 -3.63 0.35
N GLY A 141 16.12 -4.03 1.58
CA GLY A 141 17.49 -4.26 2.00
C GLY A 141 18.26 -2.98 2.35
N ASN A 142 19.50 -3.16 2.81
CA ASN A 142 20.38 -2.06 3.17
C ASN A 142 21.14 -1.51 1.96
N GLY A 143 21.44 -0.21 1.98
CA GLY A 143 22.45 0.38 1.09
C GLY A 143 21.96 0.90 -0.27
N ARG A 144 20.66 0.86 -0.56
CA ARG A 144 20.12 1.43 -1.82
C ARG A 144 19.88 2.95 -1.71
N TYR A 145 20.95 3.74 -1.70
CA TYR A 145 20.92 5.19 -1.55
C TYR A 145 21.51 5.96 -2.74
N ALA A 146 21.79 5.27 -3.86
CA ALA A 146 22.25 5.87 -5.10
C ALA A 146 21.28 5.60 -6.27
N ILE A 147 21.36 6.46 -7.28
CA ILE A 147 20.62 6.30 -8.52
C ILE A 147 21.09 5.01 -9.20
N SER A 148 20.14 4.18 -9.65
CA SER A 148 20.37 2.89 -10.31
C SER A 148 20.84 1.72 -9.42
N ASP A 149 20.83 1.87 -8.08
CA ASP A 149 21.07 0.73 -7.19
C ASP A 149 20.02 -0.35 -7.41
N THR A 150 20.46 -1.58 -7.67
CA THR A 150 19.58 -2.75 -7.83
C THR A 150 19.01 -3.21 -6.48
N LEU A 151 18.03 -4.12 -6.50
CA LEU A 151 17.56 -4.76 -5.27
C LEU A 151 18.74 -5.35 -4.50
N ALA A 152 18.85 -5.01 -3.22
CA ALA A 152 19.93 -5.52 -2.39
C ALA A 152 19.72 -7.02 -2.14
N SER A 153 20.81 -7.77 -2.02
CA SER A 153 20.75 -9.23 -1.82
C SER A 153 20.11 -9.64 -0.49
N ASP A 154 19.99 -8.70 0.45
CA ASP A 154 19.34 -8.84 1.75
C ASP A 154 17.87 -8.37 1.74
N ALA A 155 17.30 -8.08 0.56
CA ALA A 155 15.87 -7.80 0.45
C ALA A 155 15.05 -9.03 0.85
N ILE A 156 14.02 -8.82 1.66
CA ILE A 156 13.20 -9.90 2.23
C ILE A 156 11.72 -9.58 2.12
N LEU A 157 10.93 -10.62 1.81
CA LEU A 157 9.47 -10.65 1.96
C LEU A 157 9.15 -11.67 3.05
N ARG A 158 8.38 -11.27 4.06
CA ARG A 158 7.97 -12.15 5.17
C ARG A 158 6.50 -11.94 5.53
N THR A 159 5.84 -13.02 5.94
CA THR A 159 4.50 -12.94 6.53
C THR A 159 4.62 -12.37 7.94
N MET A 160 3.83 -11.34 8.24
CA MET A 160 3.73 -10.78 9.59
C MET A 160 2.56 -11.40 10.34
N VAL A 161 1.39 -11.43 9.68
CA VAL A 161 0.15 -11.99 10.23
C VAL A 161 -0.57 -12.73 9.10
N SER A 162 -0.96 -13.97 9.33
CA SER A 162 -1.61 -14.82 8.30
C SER A 162 -3.14 -14.74 8.30
N ASP A 163 -3.73 -14.20 9.35
CA ASP A 163 -5.15 -14.38 9.71
C ASP A 163 -5.82 -13.04 10.07
N LEU A 164 -5.11 -11.94 9.83
CA LEU A 164 -5.62 -10.58 9.91
C LEU A 164 -5.21 -9.83 8.65
N GLY A 165 -6.17 -9.18 7.99
CA GLY A 165 -5.94 -8.33 6.83
C GLY A 165 -6.60 -6.96 6.95
N CYS A 166 -6.71 -6.24 5.84
CA CYS A 166 -7.32 -4.92 5.77
C CYS A 166 -8.58 -4.94 4.88
N SER A 167 -9.62 -4.23 5.30
CA SER A 167 -10.87 -4.12 4.54
C SER A 167 -10.82 -2.98 3.52
N ALA A 168 -10.08 -1.91 3.82
CA ALA A 168 -10.10 -0.70 3.03
C ALA A 168 -8.77 0.05 3.05
N LYS A 169 -8.17 0.20 1.86
CA LYS A 169 -6.90 0.88 1.64
C LYS A 169 -6.82 2.25 2.31
N ARG A 170 -7.87 3.07 2.16
CA ARG A 170 -7.92 4.45 2.66
C ARG A 170 -8.10 4.55 4.18
N THR A 171 -8.21 3.43 4.87
CA THR A 171 -8.23 3.39 6.34
C THR A 171 -6.83 3.17 6.93
N ILE A 172 -5.86 2.79 6.09
CA ILE A 172 -4.48 2.57 6.53
C ILE A 172 -3.82 3.94 6.74
N VAL A 173 -3.55 4.30 7.98
CA VAL A 173 -3.02 5.62 8.35
C VAL A 173 -1.87 5.46 9.34
N GLN A 174 -0.76 6.16 9.08
CA GLN A 174 0.33 6.25 10.04
C GLN A 174 -0.05 7.16 11.21
N ALA A 175 0.11 6.67 12.44
CA ALA A 175 -0.19 7.40 13.67
C ALA A 175 0.77 6.98 14.79
N ASN A 176 1.30 7.95 15.54
CA ASN A 176 2.14 7.71 16.73
C ASN A 176 3.26 6.66 16.55
N GLY A 177 3.95 6.68 15.40
CA GLY A 177 5.04 5.73 15.11
C GLY A 177 4.59 4.33 14.68
N GLY A 178 3.29 4.10 14.57
CA GLY A 178 2.68 2.87 14.04
C GLY A 178 1.70 3.15 12.89
N VAL A 179 0.89 2.14 12.57
CA VAL A 179 -0.12 2.14 11.51
C VAL A 179 -1.46 1.66 12.09
N VAL A 180 -2.50 2.48 11.97
CA VAL A 180 -3.88 2.11 12.28
C VAL A 180 -4.59 1.72 10.99
N PHE A 181 -5.45 0.72 11.04
CA PHE A 181 -6.25 0.30 9.87
C PHE A 181 -7.55 -0.40 10.30
N LEU A 182 -8.52 -0.43 9.38
CA LEU A 182 -9.74 -1.23 9.52
C LEU A 182 -9.54 -2.64 8.95
N SER A 183 -9.89 -3.64 9.76
CA SER A 183 -10.05 -5.04 9.38
C SER A 183 -11.53 -5.46 9.49
N ASP A 184 -11.83 -6.70 9.11
CA ASP A 184 -13.21 -7.22 9.10
C ASP A 184 -13.82 -7.40 10.49
N ASN A 185 -12.96 -7.56 11.49
CA ASN A 185 -13.34 -7.82 12.87
C ASN A 185 -13.06 -6.62 13.79
N GLY A 186 -12.54 -5.51 13.28
CA GLY A 186 -12.22 -4.35 14.11
C GLY A 186 -11.15 -3.43 13.55
N VAL A 187 -10.86 -2.39 14.32
CA VAL A 187 -9.77 -1.45 14.07
C VAL A 187 -8.55 -1.93 14.84
N TYR A 188 -7.41 -2.03 14.15
CA TYR A 188 -6.17 -2.51 14.75
C TYR A 188 -5.08 -1.44 14.65
N PHE A 189 -4.16 -1.46 15.60
CA PHE A 189 -2.98 -0.62 15.61
C PHE A 189 -1.73 -1.50 15.62
N LEU A 190 -0.91 -1.35 14.59
CA LEU A 190 0.39 -1.99 14.52
C LEU A 190 1.47 -0.98 14.83
N GLN A 191 2.31 -1.25 15.83
CA GLN A 191 3.50 -0.46 16.16
C GLN A 191 4.76 -1.30 15.96
N PRO A 192 5.91 -0.72 15.62
CA PRO A 192 7.18 -1.43 15.65
C PRO A 192 7.50 -1.83 17.09
N SER A 193 7.54 -3.12 17.41
CA SER A 193 8.04 -3.56 18.71
C SER A 193 9.56 -3.37 18.76
N GLN A 194 10.05 -2.60 19.73
CA GLN A 194 11.46 -2.58 20.09
C GLN A 194 11.70 -3.64 21.17
N VAL A 195 12.64 -4.56 20.93
CA VAL A 195 13.71 -5.03 21.86
C VAL A 195 14.12 -6.47 21.54
N GLY A 196 15.41 -6.66 21.23
CA GLY A 196 16.18 -7.84 21.61
C GLY A 196 16.22 -9.02 20.63
N SER A 197 17.27 -9.03 19.80
CA SER A 197 17.89 -10.22 19.16
C SER A 197 16.94 -11.27 18.58
N ASN A 198 16.88 -11.27 17.25
CA ASN A 198 16.40 -12.30 16.32
C ASN A 198 15.31 -11.71 15.41
N GLU A 199 15.60 -11.71 14.11
CA GLU A 199 14.74 -11.38 12.97
C GLU A 199 13.38 -12.12 12.94
N SER A 200 13.10 -12.94 13.95
CA SER A 200 11.88 -13.74 14.14
C SER A 200 10.91 -13.16 15.18
N THR A 201 11.26 -12.08 15.89
CA THR A 201 10.42 -11.52 16.98
C THR A 201 9.80 -10.15 16.65
N ARG A 202 9.50 -9.89 15.36
CA ARG A 202 8.48 -8.88 14.99
C ARG A 202 7.08 -9.49 14.92
N LEU A 203 6.86 -10.59 15.63
CA LEU A 203 5.53 -11.07 15.96
C LEU A 203 4.91 -10.06 16.92
N MET A 204 4.26 -9.09 16.32
CA MET A 204 3.31 -8.23 17.00
C MET A 204 2.29 -9.13 17.68
N SER A 205 2.06 -8.90 18.98
CA SER A 205 0.76 -9.17 19.55
C SER A 205 -0.21 -8.34 18.72
N VAL A 206 -0.98 -8.99 17.86
CA VAL A 206 -2.28 -8.44 17.47
C VAL A 206 -3.04 -8.41 18.79
N ALA A 207 -2.90 -7.30 19.51
CA ALA A 207 -3.66 -7.05 20.71
C ALA A 207 -5.15 -7.06 20.36
N ASP A 208 -6.00 -7.16 21.38
CA ASP A 208 -7.42 -6.94 21.22
C ASP A 208 -7.65 -5.67 20.37
N PRO A 209 -8.64 -5.70 19.45
CA PRO A 209 -8.85 -4.60 18.54
C PRO A 209 -9.03 -3.31 19.34
N LEU A 210 -8.50 -2.20 18.82
CA LEU A 210 -8.70 -0.85 19.36
C LEU A 210 -10.20 -0.54 19.52
N SER A 211 -11.02 -1.19 18.70
CA SER A 211 -12.46 -1.09 18.71
C SER A 211 -13.21 -2.06 19.62
N ALA A 212 -12.52 -2.89 20.43
CA ALA A 212 -13.17 -3.82 21.34
C ALA A 212 -14.24 -3.17 22.26
N PRO A 213 -14.05 -1.94 22.79
CA PRO A 213 -15.07 -1.28 23.61
C PRO A 213 -16.35 -0.89 22.85
N ILE A 214 -16.32 -0.88 21.51
CA ILE A 214 -17.44 -0.51 20.64
C ILE A 214 -17.71 -1.58 19.58
N ASP A 215 -17.46 -2.84 19.91
CA ASP A 215 -17.63 -3.96 18.97
C ASP A 215 -19.07 -4.04 18.42
N ASP A 216 -20.06 -3.68 19.23
CA ASP A 216 -21.46 -3.57 18.81
C ASP A 216 -21.67 -2.63 17.61
N VAL A 217 -20.91 -1.53 17.54
CA VAL A 217 -20.92 -0.60 16.42
C VAL A 217 -20.09 -1.13 15.25
N ILE A 218 -18.96 -1.80 15.50
CA ILE A 218 -18.11 -2.39 14.46
C ILE A 218 -18.84 -3.48 13.69
N GLN A 219 -19.57 -4.37 14.38
CA GLN A 219 -20.30 -5.45 13.73
C GLN A 219 -21.44 -4.94 12.83
N ARG A 220 -21.87 -3.68 13.02
CA ARG A 220 -22.86 -3.01 12.16
C ARG A 220 -22.26 -2.46 10.87
N ILE A 221 -20.94 -2.47 10.69
CA ILE A 221 -20.32 -2.01 9.44
C ILE A 221 -20.78 -2.91 8.29
N ASN A 222 -21.27 -2.29 7.21
CA ASN A 222 -21.66 -3.00 6.01
C ASN A 222 -20.43 -3.58 5.31
N LYS A 223 -20.15 -4.86 5.55
CA LYS A 223 -18.95 -5.55 5.04
C LYS A 223 -18.86 -5.59 3.51
N ASN A 224 -19.99 -5.47 2.81
CA ASN A 224 -20.01 -5.43 1.34
C ASN A 224 -19.48 -4.10 0.77
N TYR A 225 -19.60 -3.02 1.54
CA TYR A 225 -19.17 -1.68 1.15
C TYR A 225 -18.06 -1.12 2.04
N SER A 226 -17.50 -1.94 2.93
CA SER A 226 -16.44 -1.53 3.87
C SER A 226 -15.18 -1.04 3.16
N SER A 227 -14.90 -1.52 1.95
CA SER A 227 -13.80 -1.05 1.08
C SER A 227 -13.84 0.44 0.75
N ARG A 228 -15.01 1.08 0.87
CA ARG A 228 -15.20 2.53 0.66
C ARG A 228 -14.87 3.36 1.91
N SER A 229 -14.60 2.71 3.03
CA SER A 229 -14.24 3.39 4.28
C SER A 229 -12.96 4.22 4.09
N VAL A 230 -12.91 5.37 4.74
CA VAL A 230 -11.79 6.31 4.66
C VAL A 230 -11.45 6.75 6.06
N ALA A 231 -10.16 6.89 6.36
CA ALA A 231 -9.72 7.42 7.63
C ALA A 231 -8.70 8.55 7.50
N THR A 232 -8.59 9.32 8.57
CA THR A 232 -7.55 10.33 8.74
C THR A 232 -7.11 10.37 10.20
N TYR A 233 -5.86 10.75 10.42
CA TYR A 233 -5.30 10.92 11.76
C TYR A 233 -5.03 12.40 12.01
N TRP A 234 -5.59 12.92 13.10
CA TRP A 234 -5.40 14.31 13.50
C TRP A 234 -5.52 14.46 15.01
N ASN A 235 -4.62 15.24 15.61
CA ASN A 235 -4.66 15.59 17.04
C ASN A 235 -4.87 14.37 17.96
N ASN A 236 -4.03 13.35 17.81
CA ASN A 236 -4.08 12.10 18.57
C ASN A 236 -5.41 11.33 18.48
N ARG A 237 -6.15 11.55 17.38
CA ARG A 237 -7.39 10.85 17.09
C ARG A 237 -7.37 10.28 15.69
N TYR A 238 -7.81 9.04 15.60
CA TYR A 238 -8.07 8.36 14.34
C TYR A 238 -9.57 8.47 14.04
N TYR A 239 -9.87 9.18 12.96
CA TYR A 239 -11.23 9.41 12.47
C TYR A 239 -11.49 8.44 11.32
N LEU A 240 -12.47 7.57 11.48
CA LEU A 240 -12.79 6.52 10.52
C LEU A 240 -14.23 6.69 10.05
N ALA A 241 -14.41 7.03 8.77
CA ALA A 241 -15.70 7.07 8.13
C ALA A 241 -16.06 5.67 7.59
N VAL A 242 -17.20 5.12 8.01
CA VAL A 242 -17.68 3.78 7.63
C VAL A 242 -19.13 3.78 7.16
N PRO A 243 -19.53 2.82 6.32
CA PRO A 243 -20.93 2.55 6.04
C PRO A 243 -21.51 1.64 7.14
N LEU A 244 -22.52 2.11 7.86
CA LEU A 244 -23.25 1.32 8.85
C LEU A 244 -24.55 0.74 8.27
N ASP A 245 -24.93 -0.42 8.80
CA ASP A 245 -26.15 -1.16 8.53
C ASP A 245 -26.33 -1.46 7.03
N SER A 246 -27.41 -0.97 6.40
CA SER A 246 -27.68 -1.16 4.97
C SER A 246 -27.07 -0.08 4.08
N SER A 247 -26.34 0.88 4.64
CA SER A 247 -25.77 1.99 3.86
C SER A 247 -24.72 1.49 2.86
N VAL A 248 -24.77 2.02 1.65
CA VAL A 248 -23.78 1.77 0.58
C VAL A 248 -22.68 2.83 0.56
N ASP A 249 -22.88 3.93 1.29
CA ASP A 249 -21.96 5.05 1.45
C ASP A 249 -21.59 5.26 2.92
N ASN A 250 -20.46 5.91 3.17
CA ASN A 250 -20.04 6.22 4.54
C ASN A 250 -21.02 7.20 5.17
N ASN A 251 -21.71 6.77 6.23
CA ASN A 251 -22.75 7.54 6.92
C ASN A 251 -22.43 7.80 8.40
N ALA A 252 -21.37 7.20 8.94
CA ALA A 252 -20.94 7.41 10.31
C ALA A 252 -19.42 7.64 10.39
N ILE A 253 -19.00 8.40 11.39
CA ILE A 253 -17.59 8.62 11.72
C ILE A 253 -17.34 8.08 13.12
N LEU A 254 -16.48 7.07 13.20
CA LEU A 254 -15.96 6.51 14.45
C LEU A 254 -14.68 7.27 14.82
N VAL A 255 -14.53 7.63 16.08
CA VAL A 255 -13.38 8.41 16.56
C VAL A 255 -12.68 7.63 17.66
N PHE A 256 -11.43 7.28 17.41
CA PHE A 256 -10.59 6.56 18.36
C PHE A 256 -9.51 7.49 18.90
N SER A 257 -9.44 7.63 20.21
CA SER A 257 -8.37 8.38 20.87
C SER A 257 -7.14 7.49 20.99
N LEU A 258 -5.98 7.94 20.49
CA LEU A 258 -4.70 7.25 20.61
C LEU A 258 -3.84 7.76 21.78
N LEU A 259 -4.41 8.60 22.66
CA LEU A 259 -3.80 8.96 23.93
C LEU A 259 -3.96 7.80 24.92
N HIS A 260 -2.83 7.26 25.42
CA HIS A 260 -2.71 6.21 26.46
C HIS A 260 -2.69 4.73 26.05
N PHE A 261 -2.22 4.37 24.85
CA PHE A 261 -1.85 2.96 24.59
C PHE A 261 -0.43 2.70 25.10
N HIS A 262 -0.32 2.17 26.33
CA HIS A 262 0.90 1.60 26.91
C HIS A 262 0.66 0.12 27.23
#